data_AF-A0A7H0GW53-F1
#
_entry.id   AF-A0A7H0GW53-F1
#
_cell.length_a   1.000
_cell.length_b   1.000
_cell.length_c   1.000
_cell.angle_alpha   90.00
_cell.angle_beta   90.00
_cell.angle_gamma   90.00
#
_symmetry.space_group_name_H-M   'P 1'
#
loop_
_entity.id
_entity.type
_entity.pdbx_description
1 polymer ?
#
loop_
_entity_poly.entity_id
_entity_poly.type
_entity_poly.pdbx_seq_one_letter_code
_entity_poly.pdbx_strand_id
1 'polypeptide(L)'
;MVGSPLYLAGIDREDVLLKLDGKKLKDREALQKLLKKHKPGDVVPVEVRTRAGVRTVQVTLAEVPSVEVVPAPTATPEQLAFRAAWLGSKVK
;
A
#
# COMPACT_ATOMS: atom_id res chain seq x y z
N MET A 1 -0.95 -6.30 9.65
CA MET A 1 -2.11 -6.77 8.86
C MET A 1 -3.42 -6.35 9.51
N VAL A 2 -3.54 -6.37 10.84
CA VAL A 2 -4.67 -5.75 11.55
C VAL A 2 -4.89 -4.32 11.03
N GLY A 3 -6.12 -4.05 10.58
CA GLY A 3 -6.52 -2.76 10.02
C GLY A 3 -6.31 -2.57 8.51
N SER A 4 -5.77 -3.55 7.77
CA SER A 4 -5.68 -3.45 6.30
C SER A 4 -7.02 -3.78 5.60
N PRO A 5 -7.25 -3.30 4.36
CA PRO A 5 -8.39 -3.72 3.54
C PRO A 5 -8.61 -5.23 3.46
N LEU A 6 -7.54 -6.00 3.26
CA LEU A 6 -7.61 -7.46 3.16
C LEU A 6 -8.03 -8.09 4.49
N TYR A 7 -7.50 -7.57 5.61
CA TYR A 7 -7.88 -8.04 6.94
C TYR A 7 -9.35 -7.77 7.26
N LEU A 8 -9.85 -6.58 6.94
CA LEU A 8 -11.27 -6.22 7.11
C LEU A 8 -12.18 -7.09 6.23
N ALA A 9 -11.68 -7.55 5.09
CA ALA A 9 -12.35 -8.50 4.22
C ALA A 9 -12.17 -9.98 4.65
N GLY A 10 -11.55 -10.26 5.81
CA GLY A 10 -11.35 -11.62 6.31
C GLY A 10 -10.42 -12.47 5.45
N ILE A 11 -9.51 -11.84 4.71
CA ILE A 11 -8.39 -12.50 4.03
C ILE A 11 -7.20 -12.45 4.97
N ASP A 12 -6.57 -13.59 5.20
CA ASP A 12 -5.48 -13.73 6.16
C ASP A 12 -4.12 -13.85 5.48
N ARG A 13 -3.06 -13.87 6.29
CA ARG A 13 -1.72 -14.22 5.78
C ARG A 13 -1.75 -15.64 5.25
N GLU A 14 -0.91 -15.93 4.26
CA GLU A 14 -0.82 -17.21 3.55
C GLU A 14 -1.96 -17.49 2.56
N ASP A 15 -3.03 -16.68 2.55
CA ASP A 15 -4.06 -16.76 1.53
C ASP A 15 -3.54 -16.26 0.17
N VAL A 16 -3.98 -16.92 -0.91
CA VAL A 16 -3.50 -16.62 -2.26
C VAL A 16 -4.60 -15.95 -3.08
N LEU A 17 -4.33 -14.72 -3.48
CA LEU A 17 -5.16 -13.93 -4.39
C LEU A 17 -5.12 -14.54 -5.80
N LEU A 18 -6.28 -14.94 -6.33
CA LEU A 18 -6.42 -15.56 -7.65
C LEU A 18 -6.95 -14.58 -8.70
N LYS A 19 -7.95 -13.77 -8.34
CA LYS A 19 -8.55 -12.76 -9.22
C LYS A 19 -8.90 -11.50 -8.45
N LEU A 20 -8.85 -10.37 -9.15
CA LEU A 20 -9.38 -9.09 -8.70
C LEU A 20 -10.23 -8.51 -9.82
N ASP A 21 -11.46 -8.13 -9.52
CA ASP A 21 -12.41 -7.57 -10.49
C ASP A 21 -12.59 -8.47 -11.73
N GLY A 22 -12.77 -9.77 -11.48
CA GLY A 22 -12.91 -10.79 -12.52
C GLY A 22 -11.63 -11.11 -13.31
N LYS A 23 -10.53 -10.39 -13.09
CA LYS A 23 -9.27 -10.56 -13.84
C LYS A 23 -8.26 -11.37 -13.04
N LYS A 24 -7.66 -12.36 -13.72
CA LYS A 24 -6.69 -13.28 -13.10
C LYS A 24 -5.40 -12.55 -12.72
N LEU A 25 -4.98 -12.76 -11.47
CA LEU A 25 -3.71 -12.29 -10.94
C LEU A 25 -2.67 -13.39 -11.17
N LYS A 26 -1.62 -13.06 -11.94
CA LYS A 26 -0.49 -13.96 -12.19
C LYS A 26 0.74 -13.56 -11.38
N ASP A 27 0.91 -12.27 -11.17
CA ASP A 27 2.09 -11.66 -10.56
C ASP A 27 1.71 -10.30 -9.92
N ARG A 28 2.71 -9.70 -9.28
CA ARG A 28 2.56 -8.40 -8.60
C ARG A 28 2.33 -7.25 -9.58
N GLU A 29 2.85 -7.31 -10.81
CA GLU A 29 2.66 -6.25 -11.81
C GLU A 29 1.22 -6.21 -12.32
N ALA A 30 0.60 -7.38 -12.55
CA ALA A 30 -0.81 -7.51 -12.91
C ALA A 30 -1.70 -6.90 -11.83
N LEU A 31 -1.40 -7.17 -10.55
CA LEU A 31 -2.10 -6.55 -9.43
C LEU A 31 -1.96 -5.03 -9.45
N GLN A 32 -0.74 -4.49 -9.59
CA GLN A 32 -0.53 -3.04 -9.63
C GLN A 32 -1.23 -2.37 -10.82
N LYS A 33 -1.21 -2.99 -12.00
CA LYS A 33 -1.92 -2.49 -13.20
C LYS A 33 -3.42 -2.44 -13.01
N LEU A 34 -3.99 -3.39 -12.26
CA LEU A 34 -5.41 -3.40 -11.94
C LEU A 34 -5.75 -2.34 -10.89
N LEU A 35 -5.00 -2.27 -9.80
CA LEU A 35 -5.21 -1.27 -8.75
C LEU A 35 -5.16 0.17 -9.26
N LYS A 36 -4.28 0.47 -10.24
CA LYS A 36 -4.21 1.79 -10.90
C LYS A 36 -5.49 2.21 -11.64
N LYS A 37 -6.40 1.28 -11.91
CA LYS A 37 -7.69 1.56 -12.58
C LYS A 37 -8.81 1.86 -11.59
N HIS A 38 -8.54 1.71 -10.30
CA HIS A 38 -9.49 1.92 -9.22
C HIS A 38 -9.07 3.10 -8.36
N LYS A 39 -10.02 3.63 -7.60
CA LYS A 39 -9.82 4.71 -6.64
C LYS A 39 -9.87 4.18 -5.22
N PRO A 40 -9.21 4.84 -4.25
CA PRO A 40 -9.49 4.61 -2.84
C PRO A 40 -11.00 4.73 -2.57
N GLY A 41 -11.54 3.80 -1.80
CA GLY A 41 -12.98 3.66 -1.52
C GLY A 41 -13.72 2.69 -2.43
N ASP A 42 -13.16 2.32 -3.59
CA ASP A 42 -13.79 1.35 -4.49
C ASP A 42 -13.94 -0.02 -3.80
N VAL A 43 -15.10 -0.65 -3.97
CA VAL A 43 -15.34 -2.02 -3.50
C VAL A 43 -15.16 -2.97 -4.68
N VAL A 44 -14.17 -3.85 -4.59
CA VAL A 44 -13.83 -4.79 -5.67
C VAL A 44 -13.98 -6.23 -5.22
N PRO A 45 -14.51 -7.13 -6.06
CA PRO A 45 -14.57 -8.55 -5.76
C PRO A 45 -13.19 -9.17 -5.94
N VAL A 46 -12.76 -9.94 -4.95
CA VAL A 46 -11.47 -10.62 -4.90
C VAL A 46 -11.68 -12.12 -4.69
N GLU A 47 -11.23 -12.92 -5.66
CA GLU A 47 -11.21 -14.37 -5.55
C GLU A 47 -9.93 -14.79 -4.84
N VAL A 48 -10.08 -15.52 -3.73
CA VAL A 48 -8.98 -15.91 -2.85
C VAL A 48 -9.04 -17.42 -2.59
N ARG A 49 -7.86 -18.06 -2.60
CA ARG A 49 -7.68 -19.44 -2.16
C ARG A 49 -7.16 -19.45 -0.73
N THR A 50 -7.97 -20.03 0.14
CA THR A 50 -7.68 -20.21 1.57
C THR A 50 -7.49 -21.71 1.87
N ARG A 51 -7.18 -22.05 3.12
CA ARG A 51 -7.15 -23.44 3.59
C ARG A 51 -8.52 -24.14 3.49
N ALA A 52 -9.62 -23.38 3.55
CA ALA A 52 -10.98 -23.88 3.43
C ALA A 52 -11.46 -24.02 1.96
N GLY A 53 -10.63 -23.61 0.99
CA GLY A 53 -10.97 -23.61 -0.43
C GLY A 53 -10.99 -22.20 -1.04
N VAL A 54 -11.55 -22.12 -2.25
CA VAL A 54 -11.65 -20.87 -3.03
C VAL A 54 -12.96 -20.18 -2.73
N ARG A 55 -12.90 -18.88 -2.44
CA ARG A 55 -14.08 -18.02 -2.24
C ARG A 55 -13.85 -16.63 -2.82
N THR A 56 -14.93 -15.90 -3.07
CA THR A 56 -14.88 -14.50 -3.50
C THR A 56 -15.36 -13.61 -2.36
N VAL A 57 -14.60 -12.55 -2.07
CA VAL A 57 -14.92 -11.59 -1.01
C VAL A 57 -14.83 -10.17 -1.54
N GLN A 58 -15.69 -9.29 -1.04
CA GLN A 58 -15.65 -7.86 -1.37
C GLN A 58 -14.58 -7.16 -0.54
N VAL A 59 -13.70 -6.42 -1.21
CA VAL A 59 -12.61 -5.67 -0.58
C VAL A 59 -12.76 -4.19 -0.89
N THR A 60 -12.86 -3.35 0.13
CA THR A 60 -12.81 -1.89 -0.02
C THR A 60 -11.36 -1.44 -0.14
N LEU A 61 -10.97 -0.90 -1.29
CA LEU A 61 -9.63 -0.40 -1.52
C LEU A 61 -9.38 0.83 -0.65
N ALA A 62 -8.19 0.90 -0.05
CA ALA A 62 -7.77 2.05 0.72
C ALA A 62 -6.51 2.65 0.12
N GLU A 63 -6.34 3.95 0.35
CA GLU A 63 -5.10 4.63 0.04
C GLU A 63 -3.97 4.10 0.93
N VAL A 64 -2.79 3.93 0.35
CA VAL A 64 -1.60 3.62 1.14
C VAL A 64 -1.14 4.95 1.73
N PRO A 65 -1.11 5.12 3.06
CA PRO A 65 -0.58 6.34 3.65
C PRO A 65 0.92 6.42 3.33
N SER A 66 1.28 7.24 2.34
CA SER A 66 2.67 7.60 2.08
C SER A 66 3.07 8.71 3.05
N VAL A 67 3.99 8.41 3.95
CA VAL A 67 4.62 9.45 4.78
C VAL A 67 5.85 9.93 4.05
N GLU A 68 5.82 11.17 3.56
CA GLU A 68 7.00 11.83 3.02
C GLU A 68 7.62 12.72 4.08
N VAL A 69 8.93 12.58 4.31
CA VAL A 69 9.67 13.45 5.22
C VAL A 69 10.04 14.72 4.46
N VAL A 70 9.23 15.75 4.65
CA VAL A 70 9.52 17.11 4.13
C VAL A 70 10.20 17.95 5.21
N PRO A 71 11.10 18.89 4.85
CA PRO A 71 11.60 19.89 5.79
C PRO A 71 10.45 20.65 6.43
N ALA A 72 10.53 20.89 7.74
CA ALA A 72 9.50 21.66 8.43
C ALA A 72 9.41 23.08 7.81
N PRO A 73 8.21 23.55 7.42
CA PRO A 73 8.05 24.86 6.79
C PRO A 73 8.36 26.03 7.75
N THR A 74 8.35 25.76 9.05
CA THR A 74 8.66 26.71 10.13
C THR A 74 10.07 26.56 10.67
N ALA A 75 10.98 25.90 9.94
CA ALA A 75 12.36 25.76 10.37
C ALA A 75 13.03 27.14 10.51
N THR A 76 13.67 27.38 11.65
CA THR A 76 14.45 28.59 11.91
C THR A 76 15.73 28.60 11.06
N PRO A 77 16.32 29.78 10.79
CA PRO A 77 17.61 29.88 10.11
C PRO A 77 18.70 29.01 10.74
N GLU A 78 18.73 28.91 12.07
CA GLU A 78 19.69 28.10 12.83
C GLU A 78 19.51 26.60 12.56
N GLN A 79 18.26 26.12 12.50
CA GLN A 79 17.94 24.72 12.20
C GLN A 79 18.31 24.34 10.76
N LEU A 80 18.11 25.27 9.81
CA LEU A 80 18.51 25.07 8.41
C LEU A 80 20.04 25.04 8.26
N ALA A 81 20.76 25.94 8.94
CA ALA A 81 22.22 25.99 8.95
C ALA A 81 22.82 24.71 9.54
N PHE A 82 22.26 24.22 10.66
CA PHE A 82 22.65 22.94 11.25
C PHE A 82 22.46 21.77 10.29
N ARG A 83 21.30 21.67 9.63
CA ARG A 83 21.03 20.61 8.63
C ARG A 83 22.03 20.66 7.47
N ALA A 84 22.33 21.86 6.95
CA ALA A 84 23.28 22.03 5.85
C ALA A 84 24.70 21.59 6.25
N ALA A 85 25.15 21.99 7.44
CA ALA A 85 26.45 21.57 7.98
C ALA A 85 26.52 20.05 8.21
N TRP A 86 25.44 19.45 8.73
CA TRP A 86 25.34 18.01 8.96
C TRP A 86 25.36 17.19 7.65
N LEU A 87 24.59 17.61 6.63
CA LEU A 87 24.54 16.93 5.33
C LEU A 87 25.80 17.16 4.48
N GLY A 88 26.45 18.32 4.61
CA GLY A 88 27.70 18.63 3.92
C GLY A 88 28.93 17.93 4.53
N SER A 89 28.81 17.33 5.72
CA SER A 89 29.92 16.82 6.51
C SER A 89 30.46 15.44 6.07
N LYS A 90 30.00 14.83 4.97
CA LYS A 90 30.63 13.59 4.45
C LYS A 90 30.74 13.54 2.93
N VAL A 91 31.84 14.11 2.42
CA VAL A 91 32.59 13.52 1.30
C VAL A 91 34.06 13.46 1.72
N LYS A 92 34.51 12.25 2.08
CA LYS A 92 35.88 11.77 1.85
C LYS A 92 35.80 10.28 1.56
#